data_AF-B5VGZ1-F1
#
_entry.id   AF-B5VGZ1-F1
#
_cell.length_a   1.000
_cell.length_b   1.000
_cell.length_c   1.000
_cell.angle_alpha   90.00
_cell.angle_beta   90.00
_cell.angle_gamma   90.00
#
_symmetry.space_group_name_H-M   'P 1'
#
loop_
_entity.id
_entity.type
_entity.pdbx_description
1 polymer ?
#
loop_
_entity_poly.entity_id
_entity_poly.type
_entity_poly.pdbx_seq_one_letter_code
_entity_poly.pdbx_strand_id
1 'polypeptide(L)'
;MALSWNIRIRRRSWFRFILPIIVLGLLCYGTWAYCHKLCYEQVDKRLRQKSVSVGLICAVCFLDVVVIFIWLQIVILVGPGTQPHVAPFLILPIASEEKTSNTSQNTSVEYDAVVPPKCYQSDPHGYPIWCSECQSLKMERTHHSSELGHCIPRFDHYCMWIGTVIGRDNYRLFVQFAAYFSTLLLIMWVSICVYIRIITQHNHNYSPNLNANIISTLVFAILGWLLTASLLASSIFYMSQNKTSLEAIIDSKRKKFGTRKIFCYYSEANKLRFVVEFDRSEFHSFWDKKSILANIKDFMGSNILMWIIPLGKPYTSRCKSDGKSGSKTTLVEILGPYEETLSDYTIQAIEDKISRGEYLATLRASGDDSDPAY
;
A
#
# COMPACT_ATOMS: atom_id res chain seq x y z
N MET A 1 -4.12 16.59 -39.54
CA MET A 1 -2.92 16.69 -38.69
C MET A 1 -3.33 17.18 -37.30
N ALA A 2 -3.64 16.26 -36.40
CA ALA A 2 -3.84 16.58 -34.99
C ALA A 2 -2.80 15.78 -34.22
N LEU A 3 -1.60 16.35 -34.08
CA LEU A 3 -0.59 15.80 -33.17
C LEU A 3 -1.14 15.94 -31.76
N SER A 4 -1.39 14.80 -31.12
CA SER A 4 -1.76 14.70 -29.72
C SER A 4 -0.63 15.26 -28.86
N TRP A 5 -0.93 16.36 -28.16
CA TRP A 5 -0.10 16.90 -27.09
C TRP A 5 -0.17 15.97 -25.87
N ASN A 6 0.46 14.80 -25.96
CA ASN A 6 0.82 14.01 -24.78
C ASN A 6 2.17 14.49 -24.26
N ILE A 7 2.18 15.72 -23.73
CA ILE A 7 3.24 16.10 -22.80
C ILE A 7 2.95 15.33 -21.51
N ARG A 8 3.50 14.11 -21.41
CA ARG A 8 3.81 13.51 -20.11
C ARG A 8 4.77 14.50 -19.46
N ILE A 9 4.24 15.42 -18.64
CA ILE A 9 5.04 16.22 -17.73
C ILE A 9 5.71 15.20 -16.82
N ARG A 10 6.91 14.77 -17.19
CA ARG A 10 7.78 13.94 -16.38
C ARG A 10 8.13 14.82 -15.18
N ARG A 11 7.32 14.71 -14.13
CA ARG A 11 7.48 15.45 -12.87
C ARG A 11 8.94 15.29 -12.48
N ARG A 12 9.70 16.39 -12.45
CA ARG A 12 11.14 16.30 -12.22
C ARG A 12 11.37 15.62 -10.87
N SER A 13 12.15 14.54 -10.85
CA SER A 13 12.26 13.62 -9.70
C SER A 13 12.81 14.25 -8.42
N TRP A 14 13.31 15.48 -8.45
CA TRP A 14 13.80 16.18 -7.26
C TRP A 14 12.67 16.71 -6.35
N PHE A 15 11.47 16.97 -6.89
CA PHE A 15 10.32 17.44 -6.10
C PHE A 15 9.93 16.49 -4.97
N ARG A 16 10.21 15.18 -5.11
CA ARG A 16 9.95 14.18 -4.06
C ARG A 16 10.79 14.39 -2.79
N PHE A 17 11.88 15.14 -2.87
CA PHE A 17 12.77 15.40 -1.72
C PHE A 17 12.48 16.73 -1.02
N ILE A 18 11.85 17.69 -1.71
CA ILE A 18 11.61 19.04 -1.16
C ILE A 18 10.70 18.99 0.07
N LEU A 19 9.54 18.32 -0.05
CA LEU A 19 8.57 18.25 1.04
C LEU A 19 9.11 17.50 2.27
N PRO A 20 9.76 16.33 2.14
CA PRO A 20 10.41 15.68 3.29
C PRO A 20 11.44 16.56 4.00
N ILE A 21 12.24 17.33 3.25
CA ILE A 21 13.22 18.27 3.82
C ILE A 21 12.52 19.39 4.60
N ILE A 22 11.42 19.94 4.06
CA ILE A 22 10.62 20.96 4.76
C ILE A 22 10.03 20.38 6.05
N VAL A 23 9.46 19.17 6.00
CA VAL A 23 8.90 18.49 7.19
C VAL A 23 9.98 18.26 8.24
N LEU A 24 11.18 17.80 7.84
CA LEU A 24 12.30 17.64 8.76
C LEU A 24 12.76 18.97 9.37
N GLY A 25 12.82 20.03 8.57
CA GLY A 25 13.16 21.37 9.07
C GLY A 25 12.15 21.90 10.10
N LEU A 26 10.86 21.70 9.83
CA LEU A 26 9.78 22.05 10.77
C LEU A 26 9.85 21.21 12.05
N LEU A 27 10.17 19.91 11.94
CA LEU A 27 10.36 19.03 13.09
C LEU A 27 11.53 19.53 13.94
N CYS A 28 12.71 19.78 13.36
CA CYS A 28 13.87 20.29 14.07
C CYS A 28 13.59 21.63 14.78
N TYR A 29 12.94 22.57 14.08
CA TYR A 29 12.54 23.85 14.68
C TYR A 29 11.54 23.65 15.82
N GLY A 30 10.52 22.82 15.61
CA GLY A 30 9.49 22.51 16.60
C GLY A 30 10.07 21.89 17.85
N THR A 31 10.98 20.91 17.71
CA THR A 31 11.69 20.26 18.82
C THR A 31 12.59 21.23 19.55
N TRP A 32 13.34 22.09 18.86
CA TRP A 32 14.16 23.12 19.51
C TRP A 32 13.29 24.09 20.33
N ALA A 33 12.23 24.63 19.73
CA ALA A 33 11.33 25.56 20.40
C ALA A 33 10.65 24.90 21.61
N TYR A 34 10.23 23.65 21.48
CA TYR A 34 9.63 22.89 22.57
C TYR A 34 10.62 22.60 23.71
N CYS A 35 11.79 22.05 23.41
CA CYS A 35 12.76 21.65 24.43
C CYS A 35 13.40 22.87 25.10
N HIS A 36 13.80 23.88 24.32
CA HIS A 36 14.48 25.06 24.86
C HIS A 36 13.51 26.12 25.36
N LYS A 37 12.59 26.59 24.51
CA LYS A 37 11.72 27.73 24.85
C LYS A 37 10.60 27.36 25.81
N LEU A 38 10.02 26.18 25.71
CA LEU A 38 9.00 25.73 26.68
C LEU A 38 9.65 25.03 27.87
N CYS A 39 10.27 23.87 27.67
CA CYS A 39 10.70 23.00 28.77
C CYS A 39 11.79 23.66 29.62
N TYR A 40 12.91 24.09 29.02
CA TYR A 40 14.00 24.69 29.78
C TYR A 40 13.70 26.10 30.31
N GLU A 41 13.33 27.05 29.43
CA GLU A 41 13.14 28.44 29.84
C GLU A 41 11.92 28.66 30.73
N GLN A 42 10.78 27.99 30.45
CA GLN A 42 9.55 28.20 31.22
C GLN A 42 9.38 27.17 32.34
N VAL A 43 9.46 25.88 32.03
CA VAL A 43 9.13 24.82 33.01
C VAL A 43 10.25 24.64 34.04
N ASP A 44 11.51 24.55 33.61
CA ASP A 44 12.65 24.42 34.53
C ASP A 44 12.99 25.76 35.19
N LYS A 45 13.41 26.77 34.42
CA LYS A 45 13.94 28.02 35.02
C LYS A 45 12.89 28.86 35.74
N ARG A 46 11.70 29.05 35.16
CA ARG A 46 10.67 29.92 35.76
C ARG A 46 9.80 29.18 36.77
N LEU A 47 9.26 28.02 36.41
CA LEU A 47 8.35 27.25 37.28
C LEU A 47 9.09 26.33 38.26
N ARG A 48 10.42 26.21 38.16
CA ARG A 48 11.27 25.35 39.02
C ARG A 48 10.87 23.87 39.02
N GLN A 49 10.27 23.40 37.93
CA GLN A 49 9.81 22.02 37.75
C GLN A 49 10.82 21.21 36.91
N LYS A 50 12.04 21.03 37.44
CA LYS A 50 13.14 20.38 36.72
C LYS A 50 12.81 18.98 36.22
N SER A 51 12.23 18.13 37.07
CA SER A 51 11.92 16.73 36.71
C SER A 51 10.93 16.63 35.55
N VAL A 52 9.91 17.49 35.53
CA VAL A 52 8.91 17.50 34.46
C VAL A 52 9.53 17.98 33.15
N SER A 53 10.33 19.05 33.20
CA SER A 53 11.06 19.53 32.02
C SER A 53 11.94 18.44 31.41
N VAL A 54 12.74 17.75 32.22
CA VAL A 54 13.61 16.66 31.73
C VAL A 54 12.77 15.52 31.15
N GLY A 55 11.68 15.12 31.82
CA GLY A 55 10.79 14.07 31.33
C GLY A 55 10.18 14.39 29.96
N LEU A 56 9.68 15.61 29.77
CA LEU A 56 9.10 16.06 28.49
C LEU A 56 10.14 16.11 27.37
N ILE A 57 11.35 16.62 27.65
CA ILE A 57 12.46 16.65 26.69
C ILE A 57 12.83 15.22 26.26
N CYS A 58 13.03 14.32 27.22
CA CYS A 58 13.37 12.92 26.92
C CYS A 58 12.28 12.23 26.10
N ALA A 59 11.00 12.44 26.42
CA ALA A 59 9.87 11.84 25.70
C ALA A 59 9.79 12.33 24.25
N VAL A 60 9.90 13.65 24.02
CA VAL A 60 9.87 14.23 22.68
C VAL A 60 11.08 13.80 21.86
N CYS A 61 12.29 13.87 22.41
CA CYS A 61 13.49 13.44 21.69
C CYS A 61 13.47 11.94 21.36
N PHE A 62 12.97 11.10 22.25
CA PHE A 62 12.80 9.67 21.98
C PHE A 62 11.82 9.44 20.81
N LEU A 63 10.67 10.10 20.82
CA LEU A 63 9.68 9.98 19.75
C LEU A 63 10.20 10.53 18.42
N ASP A 64 10.95 11.64 18.42
CA ASP A 64 11.61 12.17 17.22
C ASP A 64 12.55 11.13 16.61
N VAL A 65 13.39 10.49 17.42
CA VAL A 65 14.31 9.43 16.95
C VAL A 65 13.52 8.26 16.37
N VAL A 66 12.43 7.84 17.02
CA VAL A 66 11.56 6.77 16.50
C VAL A 66 10.91 7.15 15.16
N VAL A 67 10.36 8.36 15.05
CA VAL A 67 9.72 8.86 13.82
C VAL A 67 10.73 8.93 12.67
N ILE A 68 11.92 9.48 12.92
CA ILE A 68 13.00 9.54 11.93
C ILE A 68 13.47 8.15 11.54
N PHE A 69 13.62 7.23 12.50
CA PHE A 69 14.01 5.85 12.24
C PHE A 69 12.98 5.11 11.38
N ILE A 70 11.68 5.29 11.63
CA ILE A 70 10.63 4.72 10.78
C ILE A 70 10.69 5.33 9.38
N TRP A 71 10.84 6.66 9.27
CA TRP A 71 10.93 7.34 7.98
C TRP A 71 12.11 6.82 7.14
N LEU A 72 13.28 6.65 7.75
CA LEU A 72 14.46 6.06 7.10
C LEU A 72 14.18 4.63 6.62
N GLN A 73 13.46 3.84 7.40
CA GLN A 73 13.07 2.49 6.97
C GLN A 73 12.13 2.49 5.78
N ILE A 74 11.10 3.35 5.78
CA ILE A 74 10.12 3.45 4.69
C ILE A 74 10.82 3.84 3.37
N VAL A 75 11.71 4.83 3.44
CA VAL A 75 12.29 5.45 2.24
C VAL A 75 13.54 4.70 1.75
N ILE A 76 14.41 4.26 2.66
CA ILE A 76 15.74 3.73 2.32
C ILE A 76 15.81 2.22 2.42
N LEU A 77 15.27 1.61 3.49
CA LEU A 77 15.53 0.20 3.79
C LEU A 77 14.51 -0.78 3.18
N VAL A 78 13.23 -0.42 3.15
CA VAL A 78 12.15 -1.34 2.76
C VAL A 78 11.58 -1.00 1.39
N GLY A 79 11.18 0.27 1.18
CA GLY A 79 10.49 0.68 -0.04
C GLY A 79 9.08 0.07 -0.18
N PRO A 80 8.34 0.42 -1.25
CA PRO A 80 6.94 0.00 -1.45
C PRO A 80 6.74 -1.46 -1.86
N GLY A 81 7.81 -2.18 -2.16
CA GLY A 81 7.77 -3.49 -2.79
C GLY A 81 7.75 -3.43 -4.31
N THR A 82 8.21 -4.51 -4.94
CA THR A 82 8.23 -4.67 -6.40
C THR A 82 7.55 -5.98 -6.75
N GLN A 83 6.61 -5.94 -7.68
CA GLN A 83 5.98 -7.16 -8.17
C GLN A 83 7.03 -8.00 -8.94
N PRO A 84 7.13 -9.32 -8.71
CA PRO A 84 7.92 -10.19 -9.59
C PRO A 84 7.38 -10.13 -11.02
N HIS A 85 8.28 -10.38 -11.98
CA HIS A 85 7.90 -10.48 -13.38
C HIS A 85 7.14 -11.77 -13.61
N VAL A 86 5.94 -11.67 -14.19
CA VAL A 86 5.06 -12.80 -14.48
C VAL A 86 4.79 -12.83 -15.97
N ALA A 87 5.23 -13.91 -16.61
CA ALA A 87 5.00 -14.16 -18.03
C ALA A 87 3.50 -14.38 -18.32
N PRO A 88 3.04 -14.17 -19.56
CA PRO A 88 1.65 -14.41 -19.95
C PRO A 88 1.17 -15.84 -19.63
N PHE A 89 -0.12 -15.97 -19.35
CA PHE A 89 -0.76 -17.28 -19.21
C PHE A 89 -1.06 -17.90 -20.58
N LEU A 90 -1.01 -19.22 -20.68
CA LEU A 90 -1.41 -19.94 -21.88
C LEU A 90 -2.94 -20.15 -21.89
N ILE A 91 -3.68 -19.12 -22.27
CA ILE A 91 -5.16 -19.10 -22.13
C ILE A 91 -5.87 -19.81 -23.28
N LEU A 92 -5.18 -20.13 -24.37
CA LEU A 92 -5.74 -20.91 -25.47
C LEU A 92 -4.80 -22.08 -25.75
N PRO A 93 -5.32 -23.28 -26.09
CA PRO A 93 -4.49 -24.32 -26.65
C PRO A 93 -3.84 -23.76 -27.92
N ILE A 94 -2.51 -23.85 -28.01
CA ILE A 94 -1.83 -23.71 -29.29
C ILE A 94 -2.52 -24.74 -30.17
N ALA A 95 -3.19 -24.29 -31.24
CA ALA A 95 -3.74 -25.20 -32.21
C ALA A 95 -2.56 -26.07 -32.65
N SER A 96 -2.53 -27.32 -32.17
CA SER A 96 -1.58 -28.30 -32.65
C SER A 96 -1.71 -28.25 -34.15
N GLU A 97 -0.65 -27.81 -34.82
CA GLU A 97 -0.55 -27.78 -36.27
C GLU A 97 -1.23 -29.04 -36.77
N GLU A 98 -2.20 -28.85 -37.69
CA GLU A 98 -2.72 -29.96 -38.48
C GLU A 98 -1.53 -30.82 -38.85
N LYS A 99 -1.56 -32.10 -38.46
CA LYS A 99 -0.59 -33.10 -38.89
C LYS A 99 -0.68 -33.22 -40.41
N THR A 100 -0.14 -32.25 -41.13
CA THR A 100 0.32 -32.42 -42.49
C THR A 100 1.64 -33.16 -42.34
N SER A 101 1.51 -34.47 -42.47
CA SER A 101 2.60 -35.42 -42.63
C SER A 101 3.73 -34.84 -43.48
N ASN A 102 4.95 -35.05 -43.00
CA ASN A 102 6.26 -34.89 -43.66
C ASN A 102 6.97 -33.55 -43.44
N THR A 103 7.70 -33.43 -42.33
CA THR A 103 9.18 -33.40 -42.32
C THR A 103 9.64 -33.17 -40.88
N SER A 104 10.52 -34.04 -40.42
CA SER A 104 11.11 -34.08 -39.10
C SER A 104 12.00 -32.86 -38.80
N GLN A 105 11.43 -31.82 -38.19
CA GLN A 105 12.10 -30.94 -37.23
C GLN A 105 11.08 -30.48 -36.18
N ASN A 106 10.90 -31.29 -35.13
CA ASN A 106 10.15 -30.91 -33.93
C ASN A 106 10.96 -29.86 -33.14
N THR A 107 10.86 -28.59 -33.53
CA THR A 107 11.10 -27.48 -32.59
C THR A 107 9.78 -27.14 -31.95
N SER A 108 9.40 -27.90 -30.91
CA SER A 108 8.35 -27.45 -29.99
C SER A 108 8.86 -26.17 -29.35
N VAL A 109 8.33 -25.02 -29.76
CA VAL A 109 8.56 -23.77 -29.06
C VAL A 109 7.92 -23.94 -27.68
N GLU A 110 8.74 -24.28 -26.69
CA GLU A 110 8.35 -24.31 -25.29
C GLU A 110 8.09 -22.86 -24.89
N TYR A 111 6.83 -22.46 -24.90
CA TYR A 111 6.44 -21.16 -24.37
C TYR A 111 6.65 -21.19 -22.86
N ASP A 112 7.47 -20.27 -22.34
CA ASP A 112 7.59 -19.97 -20.91
C ASP A 112 6.27 -19.35 -20.40
N ALA A 113 5.23 -20.16 -20.33
CA ALA A 113 3.89 -19.75 -19.91
C ALA A 113 3.57 -20.30 -18.52
N VAL A 114 2.88 -19.48 -17.72
CA VAL A 114 2.52 -19.82 -16.34
C VAL A 114 1.09 -20.36 -16.31
N VAL A 115 0.82 -21.33 -15.43
CA VAL A 115 -0.54 -21.81 -15.17
C VAL A 115 -1.36 -20.68 -14.52
N PRO A 116 -2.53 -20.30 -15.10
CA PRO A 116 -3.35 -19.24 -14.55
C PRO A 116 -3.94 -19.61 -13.18
N PRO A 117 -4.08 -18.65 -12.24
CA PRO A 117 -4.65 -18.92 -10.93
C PRO A 117 -6.15 -19.25 -11.02
N LYS A 118 -6.71 -19.81 -9.95
CA LYS A 118 -8.15 -20.14 -9.87
C LYS A 118 -9.06 -18.94 -10.15
N CYS A 119 -8.68 -17.76 -9.67
CA CYS A 119 -9.40 -16.51 -9.95
C CYS A 119 -8.40 -15.38 -10.19
N TYR A 120 -8.68 -14.53 -11.19
CA TYR A 120 -7.92 -13.29 -11.42
C TYR A 120 -8.79 -12.20 -12.05
N GLN A 121 -8.39 -10.94 -11.88
CA GLN A 121 -8.98 -9.80 -12.53
C GLN A 121 -8.64 -9.82 -14.02
N SER A 122 -9.67 -9.74 -14.86
CA SER A 122 -9.54 -9.82 -16.31
C SER A 122 -10.18 -8.64 -17.03
N ASP A 123 -9.95 -8.56 -18.33
CA ASP A 123 -10.75 -7.79 -19.27
C ASP A 123 -12.08 -8.53 -19.60
N PRO A 124 -12.99 -7.94 -20.39
CA PRO A 124 -14.23 -8.58 -20.81
C PRO A 124 -14.05 -9.85 -21.66
N HIS A 125 -12.87 -10.05 -22.23
CA HIS A 125 -12.52 -11.24 -23.02
C HIS A 125 -11.87 -12.33 -22.15
N GLY A 126 -11.68 -12.09 -20.85
CA GLY A 126 -11.08 -13.01 -19.89
C GLY A 126 -9.55 -13.03 -19.89
N TYR A 127 -8.90 -12.09 -20.60
CA TYR A 127 -7.45 -11.95 -20.51
C TYR A 127 -7.04 -11.20 -19.23
N PRO A 128 -5.98 -11.64 -18.54
CA PRO A 128 -5.46 -10.97 -17.36
C PRO A 128 -4.95 -9.57 -17.69
N ILE A 129 -4.99 -8.67 -16.70
CA ILE A 129 -4.56 -7.29 -16.92
C ILE A 129 -3.04 -7.23 -17.16
N TRP A 130 -2.63 -6.64 -18.29
CA TRP A 130 -1.22 -6.48 -18.66
C TRP A 130 -0.65 -5.11 -18.26
N CYS A 131 0.64 -5.07 -17.91
CA CYS A 131 1.41 -3.83 -17.81
C CYS A 131 2.40 -3.72 -18.98
N SER A 132 2.16 -2.80 -19.91
CA SER A 132 3.06 -2.55 -21.04
C SER A 132 4.40 -1.93 -20.64
N GLU A 133 4.47 -1.15 -19.57
CA GLU A 133 5.74 -0.54 -19.13
C GLU A 133 6.66 -1.59 -18.45
N CYS A 134 6.09 -2.52 -17.67
CA CYS A 134 6.84 -3.59 -17.00
C CYS A 134 6.95 -4.89 -17.82
N GLN A 135 6.23 -4.98 -18.94
CA GLN A 135 6.08 -6.20 -19.75
C GLN A 135 5.70 -7.43 -18.90
N SER A 136 4.77 -7.27 -17.96
CA SER A 136 4.38 -8.32 -17.02
C SER A 136 2.87 -8.31 -16.79
N LEU A 137 2.30 -9.48 -16.51
CA LEU A 137 0.95 -9.56 -15.96
C LEU A 137 0.87 -8.78 -14.66
N LYS A 138 -0.19 -8.00 -14.47
CA LYS A 138 -0.49 -7.34 -13.20
C LYS A 138 -1.18 -8.34 -12.30
N MET A 139 -0.60 -8.55 -11.14
CA MET A 139 -1.26 -9.32 -10.11
C MET A 139 -2.39 -8.52 -9.47
N GLU A 140 -3.22 -9.22 -8.71
CA GLU A 140 -4.29 -8.61 -7.94
C GLU A 140 -3.80 -7.39 -7.15
N ARG A 141 -4.58 -6.30 -7.19
CA ARG A 141 -4.29 -5.05 -6.46
C ARG A 141 -2.97 -4.36 -6.84
N THR A 142 -2.31 -4.79 -7.91
CA THR A 142 -1.05 -4.19 -8.36
C THR A 142 -1.28 -3.07 -9.36
N HIS A 143 -0.57 -1.95 -9.16
CA HIS A 143 -0.60 -0.81 -10.06
C HIS A 143 0.81 -0.36 -10.44
N HIS A 144 0.98 0.06 -11.70
CA HIS A 144 2.25 0.62 -12.17
C HIS A 144 2.41 2.04 -11.63
N SER A 145 3.54 2.30 -10.97
CA SER A 145 3.90 3.64 -10.51
C SER A 145 4.81 4.33 -11.53
N SER A 146 4.34 5.39 -12.17
CA SER A 146 5.18 6.22 -13.03
C SER A 146 6.31 6.93 -12.29
N GLU A 147 6.17 7.12 -10.97
CA GLU A 147 7.18 7.75 -10.11
C GLU A 147 8.38 6.82 -9.84
N LEU A 148 8.14 5.51 -9.82
CA LEU A 148 9.17 4.50 -9.54
C LEU A 148 9.57 3.67 -10.76
N GLY A 149 8.75 3.65 -11.81
CA GLY A 149 9.00 2.92 -13.05
C GLY A 149 8.74 1.42 -12.97
N HIS A 150 8.05 0.94 -11.94
CA HIS A 150 7.70 -0.48 -11.80
C HIS A 150 6.32 -0.69 -11.18
N CYS A 151 5.82 -1.92 -11.27
CA CYS A 151 4.57 -2.37 -10.65
C CYS A 151 4.74 -2.53 -9.13
N ILE A 152 3.81 -1.94 -8.39
CA ILE A 152 3.80 -1.95 -6.92
C ILE A 152 2.68 -2.86 -6.41
N PRO A 153 3.03 -3.89 -5.63
CA PRO A 153 2.05 -4.76 -4.99
C PRO A 153 1.18 -3.98 -4.00
N ARG A 154 -0.14 -4.23 -4.01
CA ARG A 154 -1.13 -3.55 -3.15
C ARG A 154 -0.89 -2.03 -3.08
N PHE A 155 -0.82 -1.41 -4.26
CA PHE A 155 -0.53 0.03 -4.36
C PHE A 155 -1.61 0.83 -3.61
N ASP A 156 -1.18 1.70 -2.70
CA ASP A 156 -2.08 2.58 -1.96
C ASP A 156 -2.06 4.00 -2.52
N HIS A 157 -0.95 4.72 -2.35
CA HIS A 157 -0.80 6.07 -2.89
C HIS A 157 0.67 6.50 -2.96
N TYR A 158 0.94 7.58 -3.69
CA TYR A 158 2.20 8.30 -3.57
C TYR A 158 2.09 9.34 -2.44
N CYS A 159 2.88 9.17 -1.38
CA CYS A 159 2.87 10.08 -0.24
C CYS A 159 3.89 11.20 -0.45
N MET A 160 3.41 12.40 -0.78
CA MET A 160 4.28 13.56 -1.01
C MET A 160 5.03 14.03 0.25
N TRP A 161 4.50 13.74 1.44
CA TRP A 161 5.11 14.13 2.72
C TRP A 161 6.31 13.27 3.09
N ILE A 162 6.25 11.98 2.77
CA ILE A 162 7.33 11.03 3.01
C ILE A 162 8.30 11.01 1.83
N GLY A 163 7.82 11.28 0.61
CA GLY A 163 8.62 11.31 -0.62
C GLY A 163 8.73 9.96 -1.33
N THR A 164 7.82 9.02 -1.05
CA THR A 164 7.81 7.69 -1.68
C THR A 164 6.39 7.15 -1.88
N VAL A 165 6.28 6.07 -2.65
CA VAL A 165 5.03 5.31 -2.80
C VAL A 165 4.80 4.46 -1.56
N ILE A 166 3.54 4.37 -1.14
CA ILE A 166 3.07 3.42 -0.13
C ILE A 166 2.45 2.23 -0.87
N GLY A 167 2.96 1.04 -0.58
CA GLY A 167 2.52 -0.23 -1.15
C GLY A 167 2.58 -1.31 -0.07
N ARG A 168 2.45 -2.57 -0.47
CA ARG A 168 2.39 -3.73 0.43
C ARG A 168 3.48 -3.73 1.50
N ASP A 169 4.73 -3.54 1.11
CA ASP A 169 5.88 -3.85 1.98
C ASP A 169 6.16 -2.77 3.02
N ASN A 170 5.83 -1.50 2.72
CA ASN A 170 6.00 -0.37 3.65
C ASN A 170 4.69 0.11 4.29
N TYR A 171 3.53 -0.45 3.96
CA TYR A 171 2.24 -0.01 4.51
C TYR A 171 2.22 -0.05 6.05
N ARG A 172 2.72 -1.13 6.66
CA ARG A 172 2.78 -1.25 8.12
C ARG A 172 3.62 -0.13 8.74
N LEU A 173 4.80 0.12 8.18
CA LEU A 173 5.69 1.19 8.64
C LEU A 173 5.03 2.56 8.47
N PHE A 174 4.27 2.76 7.40
CA PHE A 174 3.50 4.00 7.17
C PHE A 174 2.44 4.23 8.26
N VAL A 175 1.68 3.20 8.64
CA VAL A 175 0.70 3.29 9.74
C VAL A 175 1.41 3.57 11.08
N GLN A 176 2.53 2.91 11.34
CA GLN A 176 3.36 3.17 12.53
C GLN A 176 3.89 4.60 12.54
N PHE A 177 4.41 5.09 11.42
CA PHE A 177 4.87 6.47 11.26
C PHE A 177 3.75 7.45 11.62
N ALA A 178 2.54 7.27 11.05
CA ALA A 178 1.40 8.13 11.35
C ALA A 178 1.02 8.09 12.84
N ALA A 179 1.05 6.93 13.48
CA ALA A 179 0.73 6.77 14.91
C ALA A 179 1.76 7.40 15.85
N TYR A 180 3.06 7.14 15.63
CA TYR A 180 4.14 7.73 16.43
C TYR A 180 4.23 9.23 16.22
N PHE A 181 4.09 9.71 14.98
CA PHE A 181 4.14 11.13 14.68
C PHE A 181 2.92 11.87 15.23
N SER A 182 1.72 11.29 15.14
CA SER A 182 0.52 11.85 15.79
C SER A 182 0.69 11.90 17.32
N THR A 183 1.29 10.87 17.93
CA THR A 183 1.55 10.84 19.38
C THR A 183 2.53 11.93 19.81
N LEU A 184 3.63 12.11 19.06
CA LEU A 184 4.58 13.21 19.28
C LEU A 184 3.89 14.56 19.27
N LEU A 185 3.12 14.84 18.21
CA LEU A 185 2.43 16.12 18.05
C LEU A 185 1.35 16.34 19.12
N LEU A 186 0.67 15.27 19.55
CA LEU A 186 -0.30 15.32 20.65
C LEU A 186 0.36 15.68 21.98
N ILE A 187 1.49 15.06 22.31
CA ILE A 187 2.25 15.37 23.53
C ILE A 187 2.69 16.83 23.51
N MET A 188 3.25 17.31 22.40
CA MET A 188 3.65 18.71 22.25
C MET A 188 2.44 19.65 22.41
N TRP A 189 1.32 19.36 21.74
CA TRP A 189 0.11 20.18 21.82
C TRP A 189 -0.45 20.25 23.25
N VAL A 190 -0.69 19.10 23.88
CA VAL A 190 -1.32 19.03 25.22
C VAL A 190 -0.43 19.69 26.26
N SER A 191 0.88 19.41 26.24
CA SER A 191 1.81 20.02 27.21
C SER A 191 1.91 21.54 27.03
N ILE A 192 1.96 22.06 25.80
CA ILE A 192 1.93 23.51 25.57
C ILE A 192 0.64 24.13 26.11
N CYS A 193 -0.53 23.50 25.85
CA CYS A 193 -1.82 23.98 26.36
C CYS A 193 -1.87 24.05 27.89
N VAL A 194 -1.34 23.04 28.57
CA VAL A 194 -1.26 23.00 30.04
C VAL A 194 -0.38 24.15 30.55
N TYR A 195 0.83 24.29 30.00
CA TYR A 195 1.81 25.25 30.50
C TYR A 195 1.51 26.69 30.09
N ILE A 196 0.88 26.95 28.94
CA ILE A 196 0.44 28.30 28.55
C ILE A 196 -0.48 28.91 29.60
N ARG A 197 -1.42 28.12 30.16
CA ARG A 197 -2.32 28.61 31.22
C ARG A 197 -1.55 29.02 32.46
N ILE A 198 -0.63 28.15 32.91
CA ILE A 198 0.19 28.38 34.11
C ILE A 198 1.10 29.60 33.92
N ILE A 199 1.77 29.71 32.78
CA ILE A 199 2.67 30.83 32.44
C ILE A 199 1.88 32.15 32.40
N THR A 200 0.70 32.16 31.79
CA THR A 200 -0.12 33.39 31.67
C THR A 200 -0.62 33.86 33.03
N GLN A 201 -1.05 32.95 33.90
CA GLN A 201 -1.45 33.28 35.27
C GLN A 201 -0.28 33.84 36.10
N HIS A 202 0.91 33.26 35.95
CA HIS A 202 2.11 33.71 36.67
C HIS A 202 2.67 35.04 36.12
N ASN A 203 2.41 35.39 34.86
CA ASN A 203 2.94 36.59 34.19
C ASN A 203 2.15 37.89 34.46
N HIS A 204 1.03 37.83 35.19
CA HIS A 204 0.15 38.99 35.41
C HIS A 204 0.85 40.18 36.12
N ASN A 205 2.04 39.97 36.69
CA ASN A 205 2.78 40.97 37.45
C ASN A 205 4.05 41.53 36.76
N TYR A 206 4.50 41.02 35.60
CA TYR A 206 5.85 41.39 35.08
C TYR A 206 5.94 41.68 33.57
N SER A 207 5.16 41.01 32.70
CA SER A 207 4.96 41.36 31.28
C SER A 207 4.15 40.26 30.57
N PRO A 208 3.10 40.60 29.80
CA PRO A 208 2.15 39.63 29.25
C PRO A 208 2.64 38.90 27.97
N ASN A 209 3.83 39.20 27.46
CA ASN A 209 4.22 38.74 26.13
C ASN A 209 4.64 37.26 26.14
N LEU A 210 3.75 36.41 25.64
CA LEU A 210 4.03 35.00 25.37
C LEU A 210 5.06 34.88 24.23
N ASN A 211 6.04 34.00 24.39
CA ASN A 211 7.10 33.83 23.39
C ASN A 211 6.50 33.33 22.06
N ALA A 212 6.71 34.09 20.97
CA ALA A 212 6.19 33.76 19.64
C ALA A 212 6.56 32.35 19.17
N ASN A 213 7.74 31.85 19.53
CA ASN A 213 8.17 30.49 19.18
C ASN A 213 7.24 29.42 19.79
N ILE A 214 6.79 29.61 21.03
CA ILE A 214 5.86 28.66 21.70
C ILE A 214 4.51 28.68 21.00
N ILE A 215 4.03 29.86 20.58
CA ILE A 215 2.78 30.02 19.82
C ILE A 215 2.92 29.33 18.45
N SER A 216 4.02 29.56 17.73
CA SER A 216 4.27 28.91 16.45
C SER A 216 4.30 27.39 16.58
N THR A 217 5.01 26.86 17.59
CA THR A 217 5.04 25.41 17.86
C THR A 217 3.66 24.86 18.18
N LEU A 218 2.84 25.59 18.94
CA LEU A 218 1.45 25.19 19.22
C LEU A 218 0.63 25.07 17.93
N VAL A 219 0.70 26.08 17.06
CA VAL A 219 -0.03 26.09 15.79
C VAL A 219 0.41 24.92 14.90
N PHE A 220 1.72 24.70 14.76
CA PHE A 220 2.23 23.57 13.99
C PHE A 220 1.87 22.21 14.61
N ALA A 221 1.90 22.09 15.94
CA ALA A 221 1.49 20.86 16.63
C ALA A 221 0.01 20.54 16.40
N ILE A 222 -0.88 21.54 16.49
CA ILE A 222 -2.32 21.35 16.25
C ILE A 222 -2.59 20.97 14.79
N LEU A 223 -2.08 21.75 13.83
CA LEU A 223 -2.32 21.51 12.41
C LEU A 223 -1.71 20.18 11.97
N GLY A 224 -0.48 19.89 12.42
CA GLY A 224 0.19 18.62 12.17
C GLY A 224 -0.56 17.45 12.80
N TRP A 225 -1.07 17.60 14.03
CA TRP A 225 -1.86 16.56 14.69
C TRP A 225 -3.16 16.29 13.95
N LEU A 226 -3.90 17.32 13.53
CA LEU A 226 -5.13 17.15 12.74
C LEU A 226 -4.86 16.41 11.43
N LEU A 227 -3.76 16.73 10.73
CA LEU A 227 -3.36 16.05 9.51
C LEU A 227 -2.97 14.58 9.77
N THR A 228 -2.11 14.33 10.75
CA THR A 228 -1.59 12.97 11.03
C THR A 228 -2.64 12.07 11.67
N ALA A 229 -3.50 12.60 12.55
CA ALA A 229 -4.60 11.86 13.17
C ALA A 229 -5.70 11.51 12.15
N SER A 230 -6.05 12.43 11.24
CA SER A 230 -7.02 12.13 10.17
C SER A 230 -6.48 11.11 9.18
N LEU A 231 -5.18 11.17 8.86
CA LEU A 231 -4.49 10.16 8.05
C LEU A 231 -4.54 8.78 8.74
N LEU A 232 -4.18 8.73 10.01
CA LEU A 232 -4.22 7.49 10.80
C LEU A 232 -5.63 6.91 10.89
N ALA A 233 -6.64 7.74 11.16
CA ALA A 233 -8.03 7.32 11.23
C ALA A 233 -8.51 6.75 9.88
N SER A 234 -8.13 7.40 8.78
CA SER A 234 -8.45 6.94 7.43
C SER A 234 -7.76 5.60 7.12
N SER A 235 -6.48 5.44 7.46
CA SER A 235 -5.76 4.17 7.31
C SER A 235 -6.41 3.05 8.12
N ILE A 236 -6.81 3.31 9.37
CA ILE A 236 -7.51 2.33 10.21
C ILE A 236 -8.86 1.95 9.58
N PHE A 237 -9.61 2.93 9.07
CA PHE A 237 -10.90 2.70 8.41
C PHE A 237 -10.79 1.90 7.11
N TYR A 238 -9.75 2.15 6.31
CA TYR A 238 -9.52 1.40 5.08
C TYR A 238 -9.00 -0.02 5.36
N MET A 239 -8.10 -0.18 6.34
CA MET A 239 -7.68 -1.50 6.82
C MET A 239 -8.85 -2.30 7.36
N SER A 240 -9.80 -1.69 8.09
CA SER A 240 -10.95 -2.44 8.63
C SER A 240 -11.87 -3.01 7.56
N GLN A 241 -11.83 -2.48 6.33
CA GLN A 241 -12.58 -2.96 5.16
C GLN A 241 -11.72 -3.74 4.15
N ASN A 242 -10.45 -3.99 4.48
CA ASN A 242 -9.44 -4.54 3.59
C ASN A 242 -9.31 -3.78 2.25
N LYS A 243 -9.33 -2.45 2.29
CA LYS A 243 -9.21 -1.59 1.11
C LYS A 243 -7.96 -0.74 1.17
N THR A 244 -7.41 -0.44 0.01
CA THR A 244 -6.49 0.67 -0.18
C THR A 244 -7.28 1.96 -0.45
N SER A 245 -6.66 3.11 -0.23
CA SER A 245 -7.19 4.42 -0.59
C SER A 245 -7.44 4.53 -2.10
N LEU A 246 -6.56 3.96 -2.93
CA LEU A 246 -6.77 3.86 -4.38
C LEU A 246 -8.02 3.04 -4.71
N GLU A 247 -8.20 1.86 -4.10
CA GLU A 247 -9.41 1.04 -4.29
C GLU A 247 -10.66 1.81 -3.87
N ALA A 248 -10.65 2.52 -2.73
CA ALA A 248 -11.79 3.33 -2.31
C ALA A 248 -12.17 4.42 -3.34
N ILE A 249 -11.17 5.06 -3.96
CA ILE A 249 -11.39 6.06 -5.02
C ILE A 249 -11.91 5.39 -6.29
N ILE A 250 -11.32 4.28 -6.71
CA ILE A 250 -11.75 3.53 -7.89
C ILE A 250 -13.20 3.05 -7.70
N ASP A 251 -13.54 2.53 -6.53
CA ASP A 251 -14.88 2.06 -6.19
C ASP A 251 -15.90 3.18 -6.19
N SER A 252 -15.54 4.36 -5.64
CA SER A 252 -16.38 5.56 -5.70
C SER A 252 -16.64 6.00 -7.15
N LYS A 253 -15.60 5.99 -7.99
CA LYS A 253 -15.74 6.26 -9.44
C LYS A 253 -16.59 5.21 -10.14
N ARG A 254 -16.41 3.92 -9.82
CA ARG A 254 -17.24 2.83 -10.36
C ARG A 254 -18.71 3.03 -10.05
N LYS A 255 -19.02 3.36 -8.79
CA LYS A 255 -20.40 3.67 -8.37
C LYS A 255 -20.95 4.89 -9.09
N LYS A 256 -20.15 5.93 -9.31
CA LYS A 256 -20.61 7.16 -9.98
C LYS A 256 -20.83 6.99 -11.48
N PHE A 257 -19.93 6.30 -12.17
CA PHE A 257 -19.91 6.20 -13.64
C PHE A 257 -20.40 4.86 -14.19
N GLY A 258 -20.81 3.91 -13.32
CA GLY A 258 -21.29 2.59 -13.73
C GLY A 258 -20.21 1.73 -14.38
N THR A 259 -18.93 1.94 -14.05
CA THR A 259 -17.85 1.13 -14.62
C THR A 259 -17.79 -0.24 -13.95
N ARG A 260 -17.57 -1.26 -14.76
CA ARG A 260 -17.69 -2.68 -14.41
C ARG A 260 -16.41 -3.22 -13.77
N LYS A 261 -16.51 -4.26 -12.96
CA LYS A 261 -15.35 -5.06 -12.50
C LYS A 261 -15.53 -6.49 -12.97
N ILE A 262 -14.49 -7.06 -13.57
CA ILE A 262 -14.56 -8.36 -14.25
C ILE A 262 -13.51 -9.28 -13.66
N PHE A 263 -13.92 -10.51 -13.39
CA PHE A 263 -13.05 -11.58 -12.91
C PHE A 263 -13.18 -12.78 -13.83
N CYS A 264 -12.08 -13.52 -13.98
CA CYS A 264 -12.06 -14.82 -14.62
C CYS A 264 -11.89 -15.89 -13.54
N TYR A 265 -12.82 -16.84 -13.47
CA TYR A 265 -12.86 -17.90 -12.45
C TYR A 265 -12.83 -19.29 -13.07
N TYR A 266 -11.94 -20.16 -12.62
CA TYR A 266 -11.85 -21.55 -13.02
C TYR A 266 -12.79 -22.44 -12.20
N SER A 267 -13.72 -23.11 -12.88
CA SER A 267 -14.60 -24.11 -12.28
C SER A 267 -14.06 -25.52 -12.53
N GLU A 268 -13.64 -26.19 -11.46
CA GLU A 268 -13.14 -27.57 -11.50
C GLU A 268 -14.19 -28.55 -12.03
N ALA A 269 -15.48 -28.34 -11.70
CA ALA A 269 -16.57 -29.21 -12.13
C ALA A 269 -16.78 -29.20 -13.66
N ASN A 270 -16.60 -28.04 -14.29
CA ASN A 270 -16.85 -27.86 -15.73
C ASN A 270 -15.55 -27.91 -16.56
N LYS A 271 -14.38 -27.88 -15.92
CA LYS A 271 -13.06 -27.70 -16.57
C LYS A 271 -13.06 -26.49 -17.52
N LEU A 272 -13.71 -25.41 -17.11
CA LEU A 272 -13.88 -24.18 -17.88
C LEU A 272 -13.65 -22.95 -16.99
N ARG A 273 -13.11 -21.91 -17.60
CA ARG A 273 -12.99 -20.58 -17.01
C ARG A 273 -14.19 -19.72 -17.40
N PHE A 274 -14.82 -19.09 -16.42
CA PHE A 274 -15.98 -18.23 -16.59
C PHE A 274 -15.57 -16.77 -16.38
N VAL A 275 -15.92 -15.91 -17.33
CA VAL A 275 -15.72 -14.46 -17.21
C VAL A 275 -16.97 -13.86 -16.57
N VAL A 276 -16.85 -13.42 -15.33
CA VAL A 276 -17.97 -12.90 -14.52
C VAL A 276 -17.83 -11.40 -14.33
N GLU A 277 -18.90 -10.68 -14.64
CA GLU A 277 -18.99 -9.23 -14.49
C GLU A 277 -19.76 -8.87 -13.22
N PHE A 278 -19.28 -7.86 -12.50
CA PHE A 278 -19.98 -7.25 -11.36
C PHE A 278 -20.47 -5.86 -11.73
N ASP A 279 -21.79 -5.69 -11.63
CA ASP A 279 -22.50 -4.44 -11.87
C ASP A 279 -22.42 -3.48 -10.67
N ARG A 280 -22.88 -2.24 -10.88
CA ARG A 280 -22.93 -1.19 -9.85
C ARG A 280 -23.70 -1.62 -8.59
N SER A 281 -24.81 -2.35 -8.75
CA SER A 281 -25.67 -2.82 -7.65
C SER A 281 -25.03 -3.94 -6.82
N GLU A 282 -24.14 -4.72 -7.43
CA GLU A 282 -23.49 -5.88 -6.81
C GLU A 282 -22.15 -5.52 -6.15
N PHE A 283 -21.79 -4.25 -6.19
CA PHE A 283 -20.49 -3.75 -5.77
C PHE A 283 -20.32 -3.85 -4.25
N HIS A 284 -19.48 -4.78 -3.81
CA HIS A 284 -19.07 -4.97 -2.42
C HIS A 284 -17.54 -4.89 -2.27
N SER A 285 -17.03 -4.96 -1.04
CA SER A 285 -15.59 -5.06 -0.82
C SER A 285 -15.10 -6.47 -1.19
N PHE A 286 -14.40 -6.61 -2.31
CA PHE A 286 -13.98 -7.93 -2.83
C PHE A 286 -12.93 -8.64 -1.96
N TRP A 287 -12.24 -7.90 -1.10
CA TRP A 287 -11.13 -8.38 -0.27
C TRP A 287 -11.50 -8.49 1.22
N ASP A 288 -12.72 -8.12 1.60
CA ASP A 288 -13.13 -8.06 3.00
C ASP A 288 -13.38 -9.46 3.59
N LYS A 289 -12.62 -9.81 4.63
CA LYS A 289 -12.71 -11.11 5.32
C LYS A 289 -13.80 -11.16 6.40
N LYS A 290 -14.74 -10.21 6.43
CA LYS A 290 -15.81 -10.01 7.44
C LYS A 290 -15.33 -9.72 8.87
N SER A 291 -14.16 -10.20 9.25
CA SER A 291 -13.52 -9.93 10.52
C SER A 291 -12.57 -8.74 10.40
N ILE A 292 -12.85 -7.68 11.15
CA ILE A 292 -12.00 -6.47 11.22
C ILE A 292 -10.56 -6.86 11.59
N LEU A 293 -10.38 -7.81 12.51
CA LEU A 293 -9.06 -8.25 12.92
C LEU A 293 -8.33 -9.01 11.81
N ALA A 294 -9.05 -9.81 11.02
CA ALA A 294 -8.46 -10.50 9.87
C ALA A 294 -8.01 -9.49 8.80
N ASN A 295 -8.83 -8.47 8.54
CA ASN A 295 -8.49 -7.40 7.60
C ASN A 295 -7.27 -6.60 8.06
N ILE A 296 -7.19 -6.23 9.35
CA ILE A 296 -6.02 -5.52 9.88
C ILE A 296 -4.77 -6.42 9.85
N LYS A 297 -4.89 -7.71 10.16
CA LYS A 297 -3.77 -8.67 10.08
C LYS A 297 -3.21 -8.78 8.66
N ASP A 298 -4.03 -8.64 7.62
CA ASP A 298 -3.54 -8.65 6.22
C ASP A 298 -2.60 -7.48 5.91
N PHE A 299 -2.74 -6.34 6.59
CA PHE A 299 -1.86 -5.17 6.41
C PHE A 299 -0.69 -5.15 7.40
N MET A 300 -0.95 -5.46 8.67
CA MET A 300 0.02 -5.31 9.76
C MET A 300 0.85 -6.60 10.00
N GLY A 301 0.40 -7.73 9.45
CA GLY A 301 0.99 -9.06 9.64
C GLY A 301 0.41 -9.80 10.85
N SER A 302 0.70 -11.10 10.92
CA SER A 302 0.21 -11.99 11.99
C SER A 302 0.79 -11.69 13.37
N ASN A 303 2.02 -11.17 13.42
CA ASN A 303 2.74 -10.87 14.66
C ASN A 303 2.28 -9.53 15.24
N ILE A 304 1.36 -9.57 16.21
CA ILE A 304 0.78 -8.37 16.87
C ILE A 304 1.86 -7.50 17.52
N LEU A 305 2.92 -8.10 18.07
CA LEU A 305 4.04 -7.34 18.66
C LEU A 305 4.72 -6.41 17.64
N MET A 306 4.80 -6.85 16.38
CA MET A 306 5.38 -6.07 15.28
C MET A 306 4.47 -4.96 14.79
N TRP A 307 3.26 -4.81 15.34
CA TRP A 307 2.37 -3.70 15.03
C TRP A 307 2.84 -2.42 15.72
N ILE A 308 3.48 -2.54 16.87
CA ILE A 308 4.03 -1.41 17.63
C ILE A 308 5.52 -1.27 17.35
N ILE A 309 6.26 -2.38 17.32
CA ILE A 309 7.72 -2.32 17.13
C ILE A 309 8.05 -1.84 15.70
N PRO A 310 8.76 -0.69 15.56
CA PRO A 310 9.07 -0.08 14.27
C PRO A 310 10.26 -0.78 13.60
N LEU A 311 10.10 -2.06 13.27
CA LEU A 311 11.11 -2.84 12.56
C LEU A 311 10.53 -3.33 11.24
N GLY A 312 11.05 -2.80 10.15
CA GLY A 312 10.86 -3.29 8.80
C GLY A 312 11.67 -4.56 8.62
N LYS A 313 11.10 -5.53 7.91
CA LYS A 313 11.92 -6.60 7.35
C LYS A 313 12.48 -6.05 6.03
N PRO A 314 13.81 -5.91 5.86
CA PRO A 314 14.36 -5.59 4.56
C PRO A 314 13.89 -6.67 3.58
N TYR A 315 13.41 -6.24 2.41
CA TYR A 315 13.01 -7.16 1.37
C TYR A 315 14.25 -7.95 0.91
N THR A 316 14.30 -9.24 1.23
CA THR A 316 15.27 -10.15 0.62
C THR A 316 14.81 -10.39 -0.81
N SER A 317 15.32 -9.59 -1.75
CA SER A 317 15.20 -9.86 -3.18
C SER A 317 15.98 -11.14 -3.52
N ARG A 318 15.36 -12.30 -3.29
CA ARG A 318 15.93 -13.56 -3.78
C ARG A 318 14.88 -14.67 -3.91
N CYS A 319 13.98 -14.51 -4.86
CA CYS A 319 13.84 -15.58 -5.84
C CYS A 319 14.79 -15.23 -6.99
N LYS A 320 16.09 -15.50 -6.80
CA LYS A 320 16.85 -15.96 -7.96
C LYS A 320 16.17 -17.28 -8.26
N SER A 321 15.38 -17.34 -9.33
CA SER A 321 15.23 -18.60 -10.02
C SER A 321 16.65 -18.99 -10.39
N ASP A 322 17.28 -19.84 -9.56
CA ASP A 322 18.43 -20.59 -10.04
C ASP A 322 17.90 -21.27 -11.29
N GLY A 323 18.51 -20.92 -12.45
CA GLY A 323 18.15 -21.42 -13.76
C GLY A 323 18.42 -22.91 -13.90
N LYS A 324 17.80 -23.73 -13.04
CA LYS A 324 17.62 -25.16 -13.24
C LYS A 324 16.46 -25.31 -14.20
N SER A 325 16.84 -25.21 -15.48
CA SER A 325 16.12 -25.76 -16.63
C SER A 325 15.52 -27.12 -16.23
N GLY A 326 14.19 -27.23 -16.28
CA GLY A 326 13.50 -28.52 -16.21
C GLY A 326 12.20 -28.61 -15.37
N SER A 327 11.73 -27.56 -14.70
CA SER A 327 10.44 -27.60 -13.97
C SER A 327 9.57 -26.39 -14.29
N LYS A 328 8.29 -26.62 -14.60
CA LYS A 328 7.29 -25.57 -14.82
C LYS A 328 7.16 -24.74 -13.53
N THR A 329 7.79 -23.58 -13.49
CA THR A 329 7.69 -22.66 -12.34
C THR A 329 6.22 -22.31 -12.10
N THR A 330 5.68 -22.70 -10.94
CA THR A 330 4.26 -22.43 -10.64
C THR A 330 4.07 -20.94 -10.33
N LEU A 331 2.88 -20.39 -10.58
CA LEU A 331 2.59 -18.99 -10.23
C LEU A 331 2.88 -18.72 -8.74
N VAL A 332 2.59 -19.69 -7.87
CA VAL A 332 2.87 -19.62 -6.43
C VAL A 332 4.37 -19.44 -6.15
N GLU A 333 5.25 -20.12 -6.88
CA GLU A 333 6.70 -19.97 -6.73
C GLU A 333 7.20 -18.59 -7.19
N ILE A 334 6.61 -18.05 -8.28
CA ILE A 334 6.95 -16.72 -8.79
C ILE A 334 6.53 -15.63 -7.80
N LEU A 335 5.33 -15.78 -7.23
CA LEU A 335 4.79 -14.83 -6.26
C LEU A 335 5.44 -14.97 -4.88
N GLY A 336 5.88 -16.17 -4.50
CA GLY A 336 6.45 -16.43 -3.18
C GLY A 336 5.46 -16.09 -2.06
N PRO A 337 5.82 -15.25 -1.06
CA PRO A 337 4.90 -14.85 0.01
C PRO A 337 3.78 -13.91 -0.49
N TYR A 338 3.80 -13.51 -1.77
CA TYR A 338 2.81 -12.63 -2.36
C TYR A 338 1.51 -13.40 -2.68
N GLU A 339 0.56 -13.41 -1.75
CA GLU A 339 -0.78 -13.93 -2.03
C GLU A 339 -1.84 -12.90 -1.60
N GLU A 340 -2.63 -12.42 -2.56
CA GLU A 340 -3.84 -11.61 -2.31
C GLU A 340 -5.05 -12.50 -2.61
N THR A 341 -5.70 -13.00 -1.56
CA THR A 341 -6.86 -13.88 -1.69
C THR A 341 -8.14 -13.06 -1.70
N LEU A 342 -9.03 -13.32 -2.67
CA LEU A 342 -10.39 -12.79 -2.64
C LEU A 342 -11.14 -13.28 -1.39
N SER A 343 -12.15 -12.53 -0.97
CA SER A 343 -13.00 -12.96 0.13
C SER A 343 -13.82 -14.19 -0.24
N ASP A 344 -14.06 -15.09 0.72
CA ASP A 344 -14.91 -16.27 0.51
C ASP A 344 -16.31 -15.87 0.02
N TYR A 345 -16.82 -14.73 0.49
CA TYR A 345 -18.09 -14.16 0.04
C TYR A 345 -18.06 -13.77 -1.44
N THR A 346 -16.96 -13.18 -1.91
CA THR A 346 -16.79 -12.84 -3.32
C THR A 346 -16.71 -14.09 -4.18
N ILE A 347 -16.00 -15.13 -3.72
CA ILE A 347 -15.91 -16.40 -4.43
C ILE A 347 -17.30 -17.04 -4.53
N GLN A 348 -18.05 -17.09 -3.43
CA GLN A 348 -19.43 -17.57 -3.43
C GLN A 348 -20.32 -16.76 -4.37
N ALA A 349 -20.19 -15.42 -4.39
CA ALA A 349 -20.95 -14.59 -5.31
C ALA A 349 -20.61 -14.88 -6.78
N ILE A 350 -19.34 -15.17 -7.11
CA ILE A 350 -18.92 -15.59 -8.45
C ILE A 350 -19.57 -16.95 -8.80
N GLU A 351 -19.49 -17.93 -7.90
CA GLU A 351 -20.07 -19.26 -8.11
C GLU A 351 -21.59 -19.23 -8.27
N ASP A 352 -22.28 -18.42 -7.47
CA ASP A 352 -23.72 -18.20 -7.59
C ASP A 352 -24.09 -17.61 -8.96
N LYS A 353 -23.34 -16.62 -9.45
CA LYS A 353 -23.55 -16.05 -10.79
C LYS A 353 -23.35 -17.09 -11.90
N ILE A 354 -22.31 -17.92 -11.77
CA ILE A 354 -22.07 -19.02 -12.71
C ILE A 354 -23.25 -20.00 -12.70
N SER A 355 -23.76 -20.36 -11.52
CA SER A 355 -24.91 -21.27 -11.39
C SER A 355 -26.21 -20.73 -12.03
N ARG A 356 -26.38 -19.40 -12.04
CA ARG A 356 -27.51 -18.72 -12.70
C ARG A 356 -27.31 -18.48 -14.20
N GLY A 357 -26.15 -18.80 -14.75
CA GLY A 357 -25.81 -18.51 -16.15
C GLY A 357 -25.44 -17.04 -16.41
N GLU A 358 -25.12 -16.27 -15.37
CA GLU A 358 -24.77 -14.85 -15.45
C GLU A 358 -23.26 -14.65 -15.67
N TYR A 359 -22.76 -15.04 -16.85
CA TYR A 359 -21.36 -14.86 -17.25
C TYR A 359 -21.24 -14.35 -18.70
N LEU A 360 -20.15 -13.66 -19.00
CA LEU A 360 -19.91 -13.04 -20.32
C LEU A 360 -19.38 -14.03 -21.35
N ALA A 361 -18.43 -14.88 -20.94
CA ALA A 361 -17.74 -15.81 -21.82
C ALA A 361 -17.20 -17.00 -21.03
N THR A 362 -16.96 -18.10 -21.76
CA THR A 362 -16.21 -19.25 -21.25
C THR A 362 -14.93 -19.44 -22.04
N LEU A 363 -13.87 -19.88 -21.35
CA LEU A 363 -12.54 -20.08 -21.92
C LEU A 363 -11.99 -21.44 -21.46
N ARG A 364 -11.16 -22.06 -22.30
CA ARG A 364 -10.33 -23.21 -21.95
C ARG A 364 -8.87 -22.77 -21.96
N ALA A 365 -8.21 -22.74 -20.81
CA ALA A 365 -6.78 -22.45 -20.75
C ALA A 365 -5.95 -23.74 -20.85
N SER A 366 -4.86 -23.67 -21.61
CA SER A 366 -3.91 -24.77 -21.71
C SER A 366 -3.09 -24.86 -20.42
N GLY A 367 -3.00 -26.06 -19.85
CA GLY A 367 -2.41 -26.31 -18.53
C GLY A 367 -3.42 -26.45 -17.39
N ASP A 368 -4.71 -26.11 -17.61
CA ASP A 368 -5.80 -26.51 -16.70
C ASP A 368 -6.11 -28.02 -16.82
N ASP A 369 -5.78 -28.62 -17.97
CA ASP A 369 -5.78 -30.08 -18.23
C ASP A 369 -4.50 -30.75 -17.68
N SER A 370 -4.20 -30.56 -16.40
CA SER A 370 -3.36 -31.54 -15.71
C SER A 370 -4.28 -32.64 -15.18
N ASP A 371 -4.55 -33.62 -16.02
CA ASP A 371 -4.81 -34.97 -15.52
C ASP A 371 -3.65 -35.31 -14.56
N PRO A 372 -3.86 -35.79 -13.33
CA PRO A 372 -2.77 -36.22 -12.45
C PRO A 372 -1.99 -37.44 -12.98
N ALA A 373 -2.13 -37.78 -14.27
CA ALA A 373 -1.63 -38.97 -14.90
C ALA A 373 -1.15 -38.71 -16.34
N TYR A 374 -0.27 -37.72 -16.58
CA TYR A 374 0.57 -37.69 -17.79
C TYR A 374 1.96 -37.12 -17.51
#